data_AF-A0A2D7U3R6-F1
#
_entry.id   AF-A0A2D7U3R6-F1
#
_cell.length_a   1.000
_cell.length_b   1.000
_cell.length_c   1.000
_cell.angle_alpha   90.00
_cell.angle_beta   90.00
_cell.angle_gamma   90.00
#
_symmetry.space_group_name_H-M   'P 1'
#
loop_
_entity.id
_entity.type
_entity.pdbx_description
1 polymer ?
#
loop_
_entity_poly.entity_id
_entity_poly.type
_entity_poly.pdbx_seq_one_letter_code
_entity_poly.pdbx_strand_id
1 'polypeptide(L)'
;MNKFFLSLTIIFSINAVASAEVFIISPKNGAKVSSPVEVIFGLKGMGIAPAGVNFPNSGHHHLLINLNELPDLKSGIPADANHLHFGKGQTQALIELDPGEHTLQLLLGDWMHVPHEVPVVSEKVKIFVLD
;
A
#
# COMPACT_ATOMS: atom_id res chain seq x y z
N MET A 1 36.26 34.47 -38.71
CA MET A 1 36.41 34.18 -37.26
C MET A 1 35.01 34.05 -36.67
N ASN A 2 34.41 32.86 -36.71
CA ASN A 2 33.08 32.62 -36.15
C ASN A 2 33.25 31.82 -34.86
N LYS A 3 33.11 32.49 -33.72
CA LYS A 3 33.09 31.83 -32.41
C LYS A 3 31.70 31.23 -32.21
N PHE A 4 31.62 29.90 -32.30
CA PHE A 4 30.42 29.13 -31.97
C PHE A 4 30.33 29.04 -30.45
N PHE A 5 29.30 29.65 -29.85
CA PHE A 5 29.02 29.53 -28.43
C PHE A 5 28.07 28.35 -28.22
N LEU A 6 28.59 27.25 -27.68
CA LEU A 6 27.77 26.11 -27.26
C LEU A 6 27.24 26.40 -25.85
N SER A 7 25.98 26.84 -25.74
CA SER A 7 25.30 26.94 -24.45
C SER A 7 24.81 25.54 -24.06
N LEU A 8 25.48 24.92 -23.07
CA LEU A 8 25.06 23.64 -22.51
C LEU A 8 24.00 23.91 -21.44
N THR A 9 22.73 23.81 -21.83
CA THR A 9 21.62 23.85 -20.87
C THR A 9 21.51 22.48 -20.18
N ILE A 10 22.01 22.38 -18.96
CA ILE A 10 21.77 21.23 -18.09
C ILE A 10 20.32 21.35 -17.58
N ILE A 11 19.41 20.58 -18.17
CA ILE A 11 18.04 20.44 -17.66
C ILE A 11 18.11 19.48 -16.47
N PHE A 12 18.12 20.01 -15.25
CA PHE A 12 17.86 19.21 -14.05
C PHE A 12 16.35 18.98 -13.99
N SER A 13 15.88 17.89 -14.60
CA SER A 13 14.51 17.41 -14.37
C SER A 13 14.41 16.95 -12.92
N ILE A 14 13.99 17.85 -12.02
CA ILE A 14 13.48 17.47 -10.71
C ILE A 14 12.15 16.78 -10.98
N ASN A 15 12.21 15.48 -11.27
CA ASN A 15 11.06 14.60 -11.12
C ASN A 15 10.82 14.52 -9.62
N ALA A 16 10.07 15.49 -9.08
CA ALA A 16 9.39 15.31 -7.81
C ALA A 16 8.30 14.25 -8.04
N VAL A 17 8.72 12.98 -8.13
CA VAL A 17 7.80 11.86 -7.96
C VAL A 17 7.21 12.09 -6.57
N ALA A 18 5.94 12.48 -6.51
CA ALA A 18 5.28 12.59 -5.23
C ALA A 18 5.47 11.25 -4.51
N SER A 19 6.11 11.27 -3.34
CA SER A 19 6.32 10.04 -2.57
C SER A 19 4.96 9.38 -2.37
N ALA A 20 4.83 8.15 -2.87
CA ALA A 20 3.60 7.40 -2.71
C ALA A 20 3.40 7.06 -1.23
N GLU A 21 2.15 7.08 -0.78
CA GLU A 21 1.79 6.78 0.60
C GLU A 21 0.52 5.95 0.60
N VAL A 22 0.56 4.77 1.22
CA VAL A 22 -0.61 3.94 1.50
C VAL A 22 -0.87 3.97 3.00
N PHE A 23 -2.13 4.10 3.42
CA PHE A 23 -2.46 4.33 4.82
C PHE A 23 -3.83 3.79 5.21
N ILE A 24 -3.96 3.40 6.47
CA ILE A 24 -5.24 3.01 7.09
C ILE A 24 -5.90 4.27 7.65
N ILE A 25 -7.08 4.60 7.13
CA ILE A 25 -7.92 5.72 7.60
C ILE A 25 -8.63 5.32 8.89
N SER A 26 -9.22 4.13 8.91
CA SER A 26 -9.90 3.52 10.06
C SER A 26 -9.64 2.01 10.04
N PRO A 27 -9.48 1.33 11.19
CA PRO A 27 -9.41 1.89 12.54
C PRO A 27 -8.11 2.67 12.80
N LYS A 28 -8.11 3.53 13.83
CA LYS A 28 -6.90 4.23 14.29
C LYS A 28 -6.05 3.33 15.18
N ASN A 29 -4.75 3.61 15.26
CA ASN A 29 -3.85 2.89 16.18
C ASN A 29 -4.34 3.02 17.63
N GLY A 30 -4.42 1.90 18.34
CA GLY A 30 -4.97 1.76 19.68
C GLY A 30 -6.49 1.69 19.76
N ALA A 31 -7.22 1.65 18.63
CA ALA A 31 -8.67 1.59 18.64
C ALA A 31 -9.20 0.31 19.30
N LYS A 32 -10.31 0.46 20.04
CA LYS A 32 -11.13 -0.64 20.54
C LYS A 32 -12.37 -0.75 19.66
N VAL A 33 -12.59 -1.91 19.06
CA VAL A 33 -13.62 -2.12 18.03
C VAL A 33 -14.38 -3.42 18.28
N SER A 34 -15.56 -3.56 17.69
CA SER A 34 -16.30 -4.83 17.62
C SER A 34 -16.05 -5.51 16.27
N SER A 35 -16.22 -6.84 16.22
CA SER A 35 -16.21 -7.60 14.97
C SER A 35 -17.61 -7.61 14.32
N PRO A 36 -17.73 -7.53 12.98
CA PRO A 36 -16.66 -7.34 12.01
C PRO A 36 -16.05 -5.93 12.07
N VAL A 37 -14.75 -5.84 11.83
CA VAL A 37 -14.01 -4.57 11.82
C VAL A 37 -14.09 -3.95 10.42
N GLU A 38 -14.61 -2.73 10.33
CA GLU A 38 -14.51 -1.93 9.10
C GLU A 38 -13.12 -1.30 8.99
N VAL A 39 -12.36 -1.75 7.99
CA VAL A 39 -11.05 -1.20 7.65
C VAL A 39 -11.21 -0.36 6.39
N ILE A 40 -10.90 0.93 6.50
CA ILE A 40 -10.93 1.91 5.41
C ILE A 40 -9.50 2.34 5.15
N PHE A 41 -9.09 2.34 3.90
CA PHE A 41 -7.73 2.60 3.49
C PHE A 41 -7.66 3.59 2.33
N GLY A 42 -6.48 4.21 2.17
CA GLY A 42 -6.23 5.24 1.18
C GLY A 42 -4.84 5.14 0.57
N LEU A 43 -4.70 5.81 -0.58
CA LEU A 43 -3.47 5.91 -1.37
C LEU A 43 -3.29 7.35 -1.84
N LYS A 44 -2.05 7.85 -1.79
CA LYS A 44 -1.64 9.16 -2.33
C LYS A 44 -0.40 8.99 -3.21
N GLY A 45 -0.30 9.77 -4.29
CA GLY A 45 0.86 9.75 -5.19
C GLY A 45 0.85 8.65 -6.26
N MET A 46 -0.11 7.72 -6.22
CA MET A 46 -0.29 6.62 -7.18
C MET A 46 -1.77 6.37 -7.47
N GLY A 47 -2.05 5.64 -8.56
CA GLY A 47 -3.39 5.18 -8.93
C GLY A 47 -3.75 3.81 -8.33
N ILE A 48 -5.04 3.52 -8.26
CA ILE A 48 -5.55 2.18 -7.94
C ILE A 48 -6.02 1.53 -9.24
N ALA A 49 -5.52 0.33 -9.54
CA ALA A 49 -5.92 -0.45 -10.71
C ALA A 49 -6.19 -1.90 -10.31
N PRO A 50 -7.12 -2.62 -10.99
CA PRO A 50 -7.33 -4.04 -10.72
C PRO A 50 -6.06 -4.87 -10.96
N ALA A 51 -5.91 -5.95 -10.21
CA ALA A 51 -4.89 -6.96 -10.47
C ALA A 51 -5.02 -7.51 -11.90
N GLY A 52 -3.89 -7.82 -12.53
CA GLY A 52 -3.79 -8.21 -13.93
C GLY A 52 -3.85 -7.06 -14.94
N VAL A 53 -4.23 -5.85 -14.52
CA VAL A 53 -4.22 -4.66 -15.38
C VAL A 53 -2.93 -3.89 -15.19
N ASN A 54 -2.02 -4.00 -16.16
CA ASN A 54 -0.77 -3.24 -16.16
C ASN A 54 -1.03 -1.78 -16.56
N PHE A 55 -1.36 -0.95 -15.56
CA PHE A 55 -1.54 0.49 -15.74
C PHE A 55 -0.40 1.28 -15.06
N PRO A 56 0.18 2.31 -15.73
CA PRO A 56 1.32 3.03 -15.19
C PRO A 56 1.06 3.66 -13.80
N ASN A 57 2.08 3.65 -12.94
CA ASN A 57 2.06 4.27 -11.61
C ASN A 57 0.82 3.89 -10.77
N SER A 58 0.47 2.60 -10.79
CA SER A 58 -0.70 2.08 -10.09
C SER A 58 -0.46 0.70 -9.49
N GLY A 59 -1.36 0.33 -8.59
CA GLY A 59 -1.37 -0.98 -7.95
C GLY A 59 -2.70 -1.24 -7.25
N HIS A 60 -2.70 -2.19 -6.33
CA HIS A 60 -3.86 -2.50 -5.49
C HIS A 60 -3.45 -2.86 -4.07
N HIS A 61 -4.41 -2.73 -3.16
CA HIS A 61 -4.16 -2.89 -1.73
C HIS A 61 -4.06 -4.35 -1.31
N HIS A 62 -3.20 -4.59 -0.33
CA HIS A 62 -3.17 -5.82 0.45
C HIS A 62 -3.20 -5.44 1.93
N LEU A 63 -4.00 -6.12 2.73
CA LEU A 63 -4.00 -5.96 4.18
C LEU A 63 -3.29 -7.14 4.83
N LEU A 64 -2.23 -6.82 5.57
CA LEU A 64 -1.42 -7.72 6.36
C LEU A 64 -1.97 -7.73 7.79
N ILE A 65 -2.29 -8.91 8.27
CA ILE A 65 -2.92 -9.13 9.58
C ILE A 65 -1.97 -9.93 10.45
N ASN A 66 -1.59 -9.39 11.61
CA ASN A 66 -0.77 -10.05 12.63
C ASN A 66 0.62 -10.51 12.15
N LEU A 67 1.21 -9.78 11.20
CA LEU A 67 2.57 -10.06 10.73
C LEU A 67 3.60 -9.17 11.44
N ASN A 68 4.66 -9.80 11.94
CA ASN A 68 5.77 -9.10 12.58
C ASN A 68 6.68 -8.44 11.54
N GLU A 69 6.89 -9.13 10.41
CA GLU A 69 7.76 -8.72 9.31
C GLU A 69 6.97 -8.63 8.01
N LEU A 70 7.46 -7.85 7.04
CA LEU A 70 6.88 -7.80 5.71
C LEU A 70 7.18 -9.10 4.94
N PRO A 71 6.31 -9.50 3.99
CA PRO A 71 6.61 -10.60 3.08
C PRO A 71 7.81 -10.25 2.18
N ASP A 72 8.28 -11.23 1.41
CA ASP A 72 9.32 -10.99 0.40
C ASP A 72 8.85 -9.92 -0.60
N LEU A 73 9.62 -8.84 -0.68
CA LEU A 73 9.31 -7.67 -1.50
C LEU A 73 9.62 -7.85 -2.99
N LYS A 74 10.13 -9.02 -3.38
CA LYS A 74 10.53 -9.33 -4.76
C LYS A 74 9.71 -10.45 -5.41
N SER A 75 8.78 -11.04 -4.66
CA SER A 75 7.88 -12.08 -5.15
C SER A 75 6.43 -11.71 -4.88
N GLY A 76 5.51 -12.53 -5.38
CA GLY A 76 4.09 -12.32 -5.18
C GLY A 76 3.74 -12.36 -3.69
N ILE A 77 2.92 -11.41 -3.24
CA ILE A 77 2.39 -11.37 -1.88
C ILE A 77 1.64 -12.69 -1.61
N PRO A 78 1.90 -13.37 -0.48
CA PRO A 78 1.24 -14.64 -0.17
C PRO A 78 -0.29 -14.54 -0.19
N ALA A 79 -0.95 -15.63 -0.56
CA ALA A 79 -2.39 -15.77 -0.52
C ALA A 79 -2.78 -16.73 0.61
N ASP A 80 -2.84 -16.20 1.83
CA ASP A 80 -3.17 -16.93 3.05
C ASP A 80 -4.09 -16.10 3.96
N ALA A 81 -4.41 -16.63 5.15
CA ALA A 81 -5.32 -15.97 6.08
C ALA A 81 -4.78 -14.64 6.66
N ASN A 82 -3.48 -14.39 6.58
CA ASN A 82 -2.83 -13.18 7.08
C ASN A 82 -2.66 -12.11 6.01
N HIS A 83 -2.97 -12.41 4.74
CA HIS A 83 -2.85 -11.51 3.62
C HIS A 83 -4.16 -11.41 2.85
N LEU A 84 -4.93 -10.35 3.09
CA LEU A 84 -6.17 -10.10 2.34
C LEU A 84 -5.90 -9.28 1.09
N HIS A 85 -6.42 -9.74 -0.05
CA HIS A 85 -6.17 -9.16 -1.37
C HIS A 85 -7.34 -8.29 -1.84
N PHE A 86 -7.04 -7.06 -2.26
CA PHE A 86 -8.02 -6.10 -2.80
C PHE A 86 -7.76 -5.77 -4.26
N GLY A 87 -7.53 -6.82 -5.06
CA GLY A 87 -7.22 -6.73 -6.48
C GLY A 87 -8.34 -6.22 -7.40
N LYS A 88 -9.49 -5.78 -6.88
CA LYS A 88 -10.53 -5.10 -7.67
C LYS A 88 -10.51 -3.59 -7.46
N GLY A 89 -9.50 -3.07 -6.76
CA GLY A 89 -9.38 -1.66 -6.42
C GLY A 89 -10.30 -1.24 -5.28
N GLN A 90 -10.61 -2.15 -4.36
CA GLN A 90 -11.34 -1.79 -3.15
C GLN A 90 -10.54 -0.75 -2.35
N THR A 91 -11.24 0.02 -1.52
CA THR A 91 -10.70 1.02 -0.59
C THR A 91 -11.19 0.80 0.84
N GLN A 92 -12.03 -0.22 1.05
CA GLN A 92 -12.52 -0.63 2.35
C GLN A 92 -12.94 -2.10 2.36
N ALA A 93 -13.00 -2.70 3.54
CA ALA A 93 -13.53 -4.03 3.77
C ALA A 93 -14.08 -4.18 5.20
N LEU A 94 -15.06 -5.07 5.36
CA LEU A 94 -15.41 -5.65 6.66
C LEU A 94 -14.60 -6.93 6.82
N ILE A 95 -13.85 -7.05 7.91
CA ILE A 95 -13.04 -8.23 8.22
C ILE A 95 -13.49 -8.84 9.55
N GLU A 96 -13.61 -10.16 9.59
CA GLU A 96 -13.85 -10.89 10.83
C GLU A 96 -12.53 -11.09 11.55
N LEU A 97 -12.46 -10.67 12.79
CA LEU A 97 -11.35 -10.89 13.71
C LEU A 97 -11.89 -11.40 15.04
N ASP A 98 -11.19 -12.37 15.63
CA ASP A 98 -11.51 -12.86 16.97
C ASP A 98 -11.26 -11.75 18.02
N PRO A 99 -11.90 -11.81 19.21
CA PRO A 99 -11.55 -10.91 20.30
C PRO A 99 -10.07 -11.00 20.68
N GLY A 100 -9.43 -9.85 20.90
CA GLY A 100 -8.00 -9.78 21.23
C GLY A 100 -7.24 -8.64 20.58
N GLU A 101 -5.91 -8.67 20.74
CA GLU A 101 -5.01 -7.72 20.09
C GLU A 101 -4.71 -8.16 18.65
N HIS A 102 -4.82 -7.22 17.71
CA HIS A 102 -4.43 -7.43 16.32
C HIS A 102 -3.55 -6.30 15.78
N THR A 103 -2.74 -6.62 14.79
CA THR A 103 -2.02 -5.61 14.00
C THR A 103 -2.45 -5.66 12.55
N LEU A 104 -2.63 -4.47 11.97
CA LEU A 104 -3.05 -4.24 10.61
C LEU A 104 -2.00 -3.38 9.90
N GLN A 105 -1.63 -3.74 8.69
CA GLN A 105 -0.69 -2.97 7.87
C GLN A 105 -1.06 -3.12 6.40
N LEU A 106 -0.88 -2.08 5.60
CA LEU A 106 -1.10 -2.14 4.15
C LEU A 106 0.22 -2.29 3.41
N LEU A 107 0.16 -3.01 2.31
CA LEU A 107 1.21 -3.12 1.30
C LEU A 107 0.57 -2.95 -0.08
N LEU A 108 1.11 -2.03 -0.88
CA LEU A 108 0.67 -1.87 -2.27
C LEU A 108 1.43 -2.85 -3.15
N GLY A 109 0.69 -3.71 -3.84
CA GLY A 109 1.23 -4.59 -4.89
C GLY A 109 0.95 -4.02 -6.27
N ASP A 110 1.82 -4.33 -7.22
CA ASP A 110 1.64 -4.02 -8.63
C ASP A 110 0.56 -4.92 -9.28
N TRP A 111 0.44 -4.88 -10.60
CA TRP A 111 -0.53 -5.68 -11.34
C TRP A 111 -0.33 -7.21 -11.21
N MET A 112 0.84 -7.69 -10.78
CA MET A 112 1.16 -9.09 -10.52
C MET A 112 1.06 -9.49 -9.04
N HIS A 113 0.60 -8.60 -8.16
CA HIS A 113 0.66 -8.74 -6.70
C HIS A 113 2.09 -8.76 -6.15
N VAL A 114 3.07 -8.20 -6.88
CA VAL A 114 4.45 -8.04 -6.39
C VAL A 114 4.58 -6.65 -5.80
N PRO A 115 5.20 -6.46 -4.62
CA PRO A 115 5.45 -5.13 -4.10
C PRO A 115 6.26 -4.27 -5.07
N HIS A 116 5.99 -2.96 -5.11
CA HIS A 116 6.76 -2.04 -5.94
C HIS A 116 8.24 -2.00 -5.54
N GLU A 117 9.13 -1.69 -6.50
CA GLU A 117 10.59 -1.61 -6.28
C GLU A 117 10.97 -0.67 -5.12
N VAL A 118 10.29 0.48 -5.04
CA VAL A 118 10.21 1.28 -3.83
C VAL A 118 8.94 0.85 -3.11
N PRO A 119 9.03 0.10 -1.99
CA PRO A 119 7.85 -0.44 -1.33
C PRO A 119 6.94 0.68 -0.82
N VAL A 120 5.66 0.58 -1.12
CA VAL A 120 4.64 1.49 -0.59
C VAL A 120 3.90 0.75 0.51
N VAL A 121 4.26 1.06 1.75
CA VAL A 121 3.82 0.34 2.96
C VAL A 121 3.27 1.36 3.95
N SER A 122 2.18 1.02 4.64
CA SER A 122 1.65 1.89 5.69
C SER A 122 2.39 1.73 7.00
N GLU A 123 2.19 2.70 7.89
CA GLU A 123 2.36 2.49 9.33
C GLU A 123 1.54 1.28 9.80
N LYS A 124 2.06 0.58 10.82
CA LYS A 124 1.36 -0.53 11.45
C LYS A 124 0.36 0.01 12.48
N VAL A 125 -0.88 -0.46 12.39
CA VAL A 125 -1.99 -0.10 13.28
C VAL A 125 -2.26 -1.27 14.21
N LYS A 126 -2.08 -1.06 15.52
CA LYS A 126 -2.55 -2.00 16.55
C LYS A 126 -4.01 -1.69 16.90
N ILE A 127 -4.84 -2.70 17.03
CA ILE A 127 -6.23 -2.58 17.50
C ILE A 127 -6.56 -3.67 18.53
N PHE A 128 -7.66 -3.46 19.23
CA PHE A 128 -8.21 -4.40 20.20
C PHE A 128 -9.66 -4.69 19.84
N VAL A 129 -9.94 -5.92 19.43
CA VAL A 129 -11.31 -6.41 19.22
C VAL A 129 -11.87 -6.83 20.56
N LEU A 130 -13.02 -6.28 20.90
CA LEU A 130 -13.71 -6.56 22.17
C LEU A 130 -14.58 -7.82 22.06
N ASP A 131 -14.81 -8.47 23.20
CA ASP A 131 -15.77 -9.58 23.36
C ASP A 131 -17.22 -9.15 23.14
#